data_AF-A0AAU7GTK2-F1
#
_entry.id   AF-A0AAU7GTK2-F1
#
_cell.length_a   1.000
_cell.length_b   1.000
_cell.length_c   1.000
_cell.angle_alpha   90.00
_cell.angle_beta   90.00
_cell.angle_gamma   90.00
#
_symmetry.space_group_name_H-M   'P 1'
#
loop_
_entity.id
_entity.type
_entity.pdbx_description
1 polymer ?
#
loop_
_entity_poly.entity_id
_entity_poly.type
_entity_poly.pdbx_seq_one_letter_code
_entity_poly.pdbx_strand_id
1 'polypeptide(L)'
;MGVSNDDYVQLLSALLPPGPAWSVDDVAISGVAPSLLRVHQRGDELMQELDPRTTTELIDRWERCCGLPDECIPSGTQTLRQRQQRLDAKVNLTGGINEDFYLRQLAALGKPGATITRYNKGPFKCTSTCTDATYSTEWRYYWQVNMPASTDAIWMTCTDNCETPIRYWGDTVAECVINKLCPSHTYVIFKYP
;
A
#
# COMPACT_ATOMS: atom_id res chain seq x y z
N MET A 1 -15.35 -25.36 6.23
CA MET A 1 -16.29 -26.49 6.10
C MET A 1 -17.49 -25.90 5.38
N GLY A 2 -17.72 -26.26 4.11
CA GLY A 2 -18.71 -25.56 3.29
C GLY A 2 -20.13 -25.99 3.67
N VAL A 3 -21.00 -25.02 3.93
CA VAL A 3 -22.43 -25.26 4.15
C VAL A 3 -23.11 -25.50 2.81
N SER A 4 -24.05 -26.45 2.77
CA SER A 4 -24.79 -26.87 1.59
C SER A 4 -26.27 -26.46 1.68
N ASN A 5 -27.00 -26.63 0.57
CA ASN A 5 -28.43 -26.34 0.54
C ASN A 5 -29.23 -27.30 1.45
N ASP A 6 -28.81 -28.57 1.51
CA ASP A 6 -29.46 -29.60 2.32
C ASP A 6 -29.32 -29.29 3.82
N ASP A 7 -28.18 -28.72 4.24
CA ASP A 7 -27.99 -28.25 5.62
C ASP A 7 -29.03 -27.19 6.00
N TYR A 8 -29.37 -26.29 5.07
CA TYR A 8 -30.41 -25.28 5.27
C TYR A 8 -31.82 -25.86 5.30
N VAL A 9 -32.12 -26.87 4.48
CA VAL A 9 -33.40 -27.61 4.56
C VAL A 9 -33.54 -28.32 5.90
N GLN A 10 -32.46 -28.94 6.40
CA GLN A 10 -32.44 -29.58 7.72
C GLN A 10 -32.61 -28.57 8.86
N LEU A 11 -31.93 -27.42 8.80
CA LEU A 11 -32.08 -26.35 9.80
C LEU A 11 -33.50 -25.78 9.82
N LEU A 12 -34.08 -25.50 8.65
CA LEU A 12 -35.44 -24.97 8.56
C LEU A 12 -36.49 -25.98 9.03
N SER A 13 -36.32 -27.26 8.69
CA SER A 13 -37.23 -28.31 9.14
C SER A 13 -37.18 -28.51 10.67
N ALA A 14 -36.00 -28.36 11.28
CA ALA A 14 -35.84 -28.41 12.73
C ALA A 14 -36.49 -27.22 13.47
N LEU A 15 -36.76 -26.10 12.78
CA LEU A 15 -37.42 -24.91 13.34
C LEU A 15 -38.96 -24.96 13.23
N LEU A 16 -39.53 -25.98 12.60
CA LEU A 16 -40.98 -26.13 12.49
C LEU A 16 -41.60 -26.40 13.88
N PRO A 17 -42.76 -25.80 14.20
CA PRO A 17 -43.50 -26.16 15.39
C PRO A 17 -43.95 -27.63 15.35
N PRO A 18 -44.06 -28.29 16.51
CA PRO A 18 -44.62 -29.64 16.55
C PRO A 18 -46.11 -29.62 16.17
N GLY A 19 -46.54 -30.58 15.35
CA GLY A 19 -47.95 -30.79 15.03
C GLY A 19 -48.20 -31.15 13.56
N PRO A 20 -49.44 -31.57 13.21
CA PRO A 20 -49.77 -32.08 11.88
C PRO A 20 -49.93 -30.98 10.82
N ALA A 21 -49.90 -29.70 11.22
CA ALA A 21 -50.03 -28.57 10.30
C ALA A 21 -48.78 -28.34 9.44
N TRP A 22 -47.64 -28.92 9.82
CA TRP A 22 -46.35 -28.69 9.17
C TRP A 22 -45.80 -29.99 8.59
N SER A 23 -45.24 -29.90 7.38
CA SER A 23 -44.53 -31.01 6.74
C SER A 23 -43.10 -30.59 6.43
N VAL A 24 -42.17 -31.51 6.66
CA VAL A 24 -40.75 -31.31 6.30
C VAL A 24 -40.56 -31.28 4.78
N ASP A 25 -41.48 -31.90 4.04
CA ASP A 25 -41.50 -31.93 2.57
C ASP A 25 -42.22 -30.71 1.96
N ASP A 26 -42.56 -29.70 2.76
CA ASP A 26 -43.18 -28.48 2.25
C ASP A 26 -42.22 -27.77 1.28
N VAL A 27 -42.72 -27.50 0.06
CA VAL A 27 -41.98 -26.80 -1.00
C VAL A 27 -41.49 -25.44 -0.52
N ALA A 28 -42.21 -24.78 0.39
CA ALA A 28 -41.77 -23.52 0.99
C ALA A 28 -40.41 -23.63 1.70
N ILE A 29 -40.13 -24.75 2.37
CA ILE A 29 -38.85 -25.00 3.07
C ILE A 29 -37.73 -25.15 2.05
N SER A 30 -37.92 -26.02 1.06
CA SER A 30 -36.96 -26.23 -0.03
C SER A 30 -36.76 -24.97 -0.89
N GLY A 31 -37.77 -24.12 -1.01
CA GLY A 31 -37.72 -22.89 -1.79
C GLY A 31 -36.97 -21.76 -1.10
N VAL A 32 -37.02 -21.68 0.24
CA VAL A 32 -36.31 -20.66 1.02
C VAL A 32 -34.84 -21.03 1.23
N ALA A 33 -34.50 -22.30 1.39
CA ALA A 33 -33.13 -22.75 1.66
C ALA A 33 -32.05 -22.17 0.70
N PRO A 34 -32.25 -22.12 -0.63
CA PRO A 34 -31.28 -21.54 -1.56
C PRO A 34 -31.03 -20.04 -1.34
N SER A 35 -32.03 -19.30 -0.85
CA SER A 35 -31.89 -17.88 -0.55
C SER A 35 -31.01 -17.65 0.68
N LEU A 36 -31.17 -18.48 1.72
CA LEU A 36 -30.34 -18.43 2.93
C LEU A 36 -28.91 -18.86 2.64
N LEU A 37 -28.71 -19.91 1.85
CA LEU A 37 -27.38 -20.34 1.40
C LEU A 37 -26.66 -19.21 0.64
N ARG A 38 -27.37 -18.48 -0.23
CA ARG A 38 -26.79 -17.34 -0.95
C ARG A 38 -26.37 -16.22 0.00
N VAL A 39 -27.18 -15.93 1.02
CA VAL A 39 -26.84 -14.94 2.05
C VAL A 39 -25.62 -15.39 2.86
N HIS A 40 -25.53 -16.68 3.21
CA HIS A 40 -24.35 -17.25 3.86
C HIS A 40 -23.10 -17.05 3.01
N GLN A 41 -23.15 -17.45 1.74
CA GLN A 41 -22.02 -17.32 0.80
C GLN A 41 -21.58 -15.86 0.66
N ARG A 42 -22.52 -14.91 0.59
CA ARG A 42 -22.19 -13.47 0.62
C ARG A 42 -21.55 -13.03 1.94
N GLY A 43 -21.91 -13.65 3.06
CA GLY A 43 -21.25 -13.45 4.34
C GLY A 43 -19.80 -13.95 4.34
N ASP A 44 -19.56 -15.14 3.78
CA ASP A 44 -18.21 -15.69 3.62
C ASP A 44 -17.34 -14.86 2.68
N GLU A 45 -17.90 -14.39 1.57
CA GLU A 45 -17.24 -13.46 0.66
C GLU A 45 -16.87 -12.15 1.36
N LEU A 46 -17.79 -11.61 2.18
CA LEU A 46 -17.51 -10.41 2.98
C LEU A 46 -16.34 -10.60 3.96
N MET A 47 -16.16 -11.80 4.51
CA MET A 47 -15.00 -12.10 5.38
C MET A 47 -13.67 -12.02 4.62
N GLN A 48 -13.65 -12.32 3.32
CA GLN A 48 -12.45 -12.18 2.48
C GLN A 48 -12.14 -10.70 2.17
N GLU A 49 -13.15 -9.84 2.21
CA GLU A 49 -13.02 -8.39 1.98
C GLU A 49 -12.49 -7.62 3.20
N LEU A 50 -12.43 -8.27 4.38
CA LEU A 50 -11.84 -7.69 5.59
C LEU A 50 -10.31 -7.62 5.53
N ASP A 51 -9.65 -8.47 4.75
CA ASP A 51 -8.20 -8.47 4.61
C ASP A 51 -7.78 -7.54 3.44
N PRO A 52 -6.97 -6.50 3.69
CA PRO A 52 -6.55 -5.55 2.65
C PRO A 52 -5.74 -6.21 1.51
N ARG A 53 -5.20 -7.42 1.74
CA ARG A 53 -4.45 -8.17 0.73
C ARG A 53 -5.35 -8.89 -0.27
N THR A 54 -6.60 -9.17 0.11
CA THR A 54 -7.53 -9.95 -0.70
C THR A 54 -8.80 -9.20 -1.09
N THR A 55 -9.07 -8.03 -0.51
CA THR A 55 -10.24 -7.20 -0.85
C THR A 55 -10.31 -6.87 -2.33
N THR A 56 -11.48 -7.05 -2.93
CA THR A 56 -11.77 -6.77 -4.33
C THR A 56 -12.97 -5.85 -4.48
N GLU A 57 -14.10 -6.19 -3.87
CA GLU A 57 -15.33 -5.40 -3.92
C GLU A 57 -15.22 -4.13 -3.06
N LEU A 58 -14.58 -4.22 -1.88
CA LEU A 58 -14.48 -3.11 -0.93
C LEU A 58 -13.20 -2.28 -1.07
N ILE A 59 -12.37 -2.54 -2.09
CA ILE A 59 -11.06 -1.91 -2.22
C ILE A 59 -11.15 -0.37 -2.30
N ASP A 60 -12.14 0.18 -3.01
CA ASP A 60 -12.33 1.62 -3.12
C ASP A 60 -12.67 2.27 -1.77
N ARG A 61 -13.40 1.54 -0.90
CA ARG A 61 -13.75 2.01 0.44
C ARG A 61 -12.52 1.99 1.35
N TRP A 62 -11.76 0.90 1.31
CA TRP A 62 -10.49 0.78 2.02
C TRP A 62 -9.51 1.91 1.65
N GLU A 63 -9.35 2.15 0.36
CA GLU A 63 -8.47 3.21 -0.14
C GLU A 63 -8.91 4.58 0.35
N ARG A 64 -10.21 4.90 0.29
CA ARG A 64 -10.74 6.15 0.83
C ARG A 64 -10.43 6.31 2.32
N CYS A 65 -10.59 5.26 3.12
CA CYS A 65 -10.26 5.29 4.55
C CYS A 65 -8.75 5.48 4.80
N CYS A 66 -7.89 4.98 3.91
CA CYS A 66 -6.44 5.10 4.03
C CYS A 66 -5.84 6.33 3.33
N GLY A 67 -6.69 7.18 2.72
CA GLY A 67 -6.25 8.35 1.95
C GLY A 67 -5.52 7.97 0.65
N LEU A 68 -5.94 6.88 0.02
CA LEU A 68 -5.47 6.40 -1.28
C LEU A 68 -6.54 6.65 -2.36
N PRO A 69 -6.14 6.83 -3.63
CA PRO A 69 -4.77 7.08 -4.08
C PRO A 69 -4.26 8.44 -3.57
N ASP A 70 -3.01 8.49 -3.11
CA ASP A 70 -2.39 9.76 -2.74
C ASP A 70 -1.81 10.48 -3.98
N GLU A 71 -1.41 11.74 -3.78
CA GLU A 71 -0.76 12.57 -4.80
C GLU A 71 0.53 11.97 -5.38
N CYS A 72 1.15 11.00 -4.70
CA CYS A 72 2.38 10.37 -5.15
C CYS A 72 2.16 9.40 -6.30
N ILE A 73 0.94 8.90 -6.53
CA ILE A 73 0.65 7.97 -7.63
C ILE A 73 -0.58 8.43 -8.42
N PRO A 74 -0.44 8.69 -9.73
CA PRO A 74 -1.57 9.08 -10.57
C PRO A 74 -2.64 7.97 -10.63
N SER A 75 -3.89 8.37 -10.43
CA SER A 75 -5.07 7.49 -10.46
C SER A 75 -5.17 6.71 -11.77
N GLY A 76 -5.62 5.45 -11.69
CA GLY A 76 -5.90 4.62 -12.88
C GLY A 76 -4.68 3.93 -13.51
N THR A 77 -3.47 4.13 -12.99
CA THR A 77 -2.25 3.49 -13.49
C THR A 77 -1.95 2.12 -12.87
N GLN A 78 -2.69 1.74 -11.82
CA GLN A 78 -2.41 0.54 -11.01
C GLN A 78 -3.40 -0.60 -11.30
N THR A 79 -2.86 -1.81 -11.40
CA THR A 79 -3.66 -3.06 -11.40
C THR A 79 -4.25 -3.33 -10.01
N LEU A 80 -5.32 -4.14 -9.93
CA LEU A 80 -5.94 -4.52 -8.66
C LEU A 80 -4.92 -5.09 -7.65
N ARG A 81 -4.00 -5.96 -8.11
CA ARG A 81 -2.95 -6.53 -7.26
C ARG A 81 -2.00 -5.48 -6.70
N GLN A 82 -1.61 -4.49 -7.51
CA GLN A 82 -0.76 -3.38 -7.05
C GLN A 82 -1.48 -2.50 -6.03
N ARG A 83 -2.79 -2.29 -6.22
CA ARG A 83 -3.64 -1.57 -5.25
C ARG A 83 -3.72 -2.31 -3.91
N GLN A 84 -3.97 -3.62 -3.92
CA GLN A 84 -3.98 -4.47 -2.71
C GLN A 84 -2.63 -4.44 -1.98
N GLN A 85 -1.51 -4.60 -2.69
CA GLN A 85 -0.17 -4.53 -2.10
C GLN A 85 0.11 -3.18 -1.44
N ARG A 86 -0.32 -2.10 -2.08
CA ARG A 86 -0.15 -0.75 -1.54
C ARG A 86 -1.04 -0.50 -0.33
N LEU A 87 -2.29 -0.94 -0.39
CA LEU A 87 -3.23 -0.85 0.72
C LEU A 87 -2.70 -1.63 1.93
N ASP A 88 -2.26 -2.87 1.73
CA ASP A 88 -1.64 -3.70 2.75
C ASP A 88 -0.42 -3.00 3.37
N ALA A 89 0.50 -2.50 2.54
CA ALA A 89 1.66 -1.75 3.01
C ALA A 89 1.28 -0.50 3.80
N LYS A 90 0.17 0.18 3.46
CA LYS A 90 -0.30 1.38 4.16
C LYS A 90 -0.97 1.06 5.50
N VAL A 91 -1.81 0.03 5.53
CA VAL A 91 -2.55 -0.42 6.73
C VAL A 91 -1.59 -1.04 7.75
N ASN A 92 -0.66 -1.87 7.28
CA ASN A 92 0.31 -2.57 8.12
C ASN A 92 1.62 -1.79 8.34
N LEU A 93 1.67 -0.50 7.94
CA LEU A 93 2.86 0.30 8.10
C LEU A 93 3.16 0.55 9.59
N THR A 94 4.10 -0.22 10.14
CA THR A 94 4.70 0.11 11.42
C THR A 94 5.68 1.25 11.17
N GLY A 95 5.28 2.48 11.49
CA GLY A 95 6.12 3.66 11.33
C GLY A 95 7.46 3.53 12.06
N GLY A 96 8.49 4.21 11.54
CA GLY A 96 9.81 4.23 12.15
C GLY A 96 10.56 5.50 11.79
N ILE A 97 11.43 5.95 12.71
CA ILE A 97 12.33 7.09 12.49
C ILE A 97 13.76 6.56 12.54
N ASN A 98 14.07 5.58 11.69
CA ASN A 98 15.38 4.98 11.60
C ASN A 98 15.74 4.63 10.15
N GLU A 99 17.03 4.44 9.91
CA GLU A 99 17.59 4.19 8.57
C GLU A 99 16.99 2.93 7.93
N ASP A 100 16.91 1.84 8.69
CA ASP A 100 16.38 0.55 8.22
C ASP A 100 14.93 0.64 7.75
N PHE A 101 14.09 1.41 8.46
CA PHE A 101 12.71 1.67 8.06
C PHE A 101 12.65 2.32 6.68
N TYR A 102 13.39 3.40 6.45
CA TYR A 102 13.37 4.09 5.15
C TYR A 102 13.93 3.23 4.03
N LEU A 103 14.98 2.44 4.30
CA LEU A 103 15.54 1.50 3.32
C LEU A 103 14.55 0.39 2.94
N ARG A 104 13.79 -0.14 3.90
CA ARG A 104 12.72 -1.12 3.63
C ARG A 104 11.62 -0.52 2.75
N GLN A 105 11.24 0.73 3.00
CA GLN A 105 10.25 1.43 2.17
C GLN A 105 10.75 1.65 0.75
N LEU A 106 12.01 2.06 0.58
CA LEU A 106 12.63 2.20 -0.74
C LEU A 106 12.71 0.86 -1.47
N ALA A 107 13.05 -0.23 -0.78
CA ALA A 107 13.06 -1.57 -1.36
C ALA A 107 11.65 -2.00 -1.82
N ALA A 108 10.61 -1.74 -1.03
CA ALA A 108 9.22 -2.01 -1.39
C ALA A 108 8.74 -1.21 -2.60
N LEU A 109 9.29 -0.01 -2.81
CA LEU A 109 9.07 0.84 -3.99
C LEU A 109 9.95 0.44 -5.19
N GLY A 110 10.61 -0.73 -5.13
CA GLY A 110 11.42 -1.24 -6.23
C GLY A 110 12.80 -0.58 -6.35
N LYS A 111 13.34 -0.03 -5.25
CA LYS A 111 14.71 0.51 -5.16
C LYS A 111 15.60 -0.32 -4.21
N PRO A 112 15.75 -1.64 -4.43
CA PRO A 112 16.68 -2.44 -3.63
C PRO A 112 18.12 -1.98 -3.92
N GLY A 113 18.87 -1.63 -2.87
CA GLY A 113 20.24 -1.11 -3.00
C GLY A 113 20.37 0.41 -2.90
N ALA A 114 19.28 1.13 -2.63
CA ALA A 114 19.39 2.50 -2.14
C ALA A 114 20.19 2.53 -0.81
N THR A 115 20.93 3.61 -0.56
CA THR A 115 21.67 3.82 0.69
C THR A 115 21.36 5.18 1.28
N ILE A 116 21.52 5.34 2.60
CA ILE A 116 21.25 6.61 3.27
C ILE A 116 22.55 7.17 3.84
N THR A 117 22.85 8.42 3.49
CA THR A 117 23.96 9.18 4.08
C THR A 117 23.40 10.12 5.15
N ARG A 118 23.92 10.00 6.38
CA ARG A 118 23.62 10.89 7.49
C ARG A 118 24.72 11.93 7.66
N TYR A 119 24.35 13.19 7.81
CA TYR A 119 25.28 14.29 8.07
C TYR A 119 25.44 14.48 9.59
N ASN A 120 26.22 13.59 10.21
CA ASN A 120 26.46 13.58 11.66
C ASN A 120 27.58 14.53 12.11
N LYS A 121 28.20 15.28 11.19
CA LYS A 121 29.27 16.22 11.52
C LYS A 121 28.67 17.52 12.04
N GLY A 122 29.21 18.01 13.15
CA GLY A 122 28.95 19.37 13.64
C GLY A 122 29.49 20.42 12.68
N PRO A 123 29.29 21.72 12.97
CA PRO A 123 29.74 22.78 12.07
C PRO A 123 31.25 22.68 11.83
N PHE A 124 31.70 23.09 10.64
CA PHE A 124 33.13 23.19 10.35
C PHE A 124 33.80 24.16 11.33
N LYS A 125 34.89 23.75 11.99
CA LYS A 125 35.63 24.54 12.97
C LYS A 125 37.03 24.81 12.47
N CYS A 126 37.72 25.80 13.06
CA CYS A 126 39.15 26.04 12.80
C CYS A 126 40.04 24.83 13.15
N THR A 127 39.51 23.84 13.89
CA THR A 127 40.16 22.57 14.22
C THR A 127 39.81 21.43 13.27
N SER A 128 38.91 21.65 12.29
CA SER A 128 38.54 20.65 11.27
C SER A 128 39.66 20.50 10.23
N THR A 129 39.66 19.40 9.49
CA THR A 129 40.63 19.21 8.40
C THR A 129 40.28 20.10 7.21
N CYS A 130 41.26 20.62 6.47
CA CYS A 130 41.02 21.54 5.35
C CYS A 130 40.19 20.93 4.20
N THR A 131 40.06 19.59 4.17
CA THR A 131 39.27 18.85 3.18
C THR A 131 37.87 18.47 3.68
N ASP A 132 37.53 18.76 4.94
CA ASP A 132 36.18 18.53 5.45
C ASP A 132 35.17 19.47 4.77
N ALA A 133 33.97 18.96 4.51
CA ALA A 133 32.87 19.76 3.98
C ALA A 133 32.44 20.85 4.98
N THR A 134 32.14 22.04 4.46
CA THR A 134 31.72 23.20 5.25
C THR A 134 30.23 23.13 5.58
N TYR A 135 29.87 22.29 6.55
CA TYR A 135 28.48 22.18 7.03
C TYR A 135 28.15 23.25 8.08
N SER A 136 26.92 23.75 8.03
CA SER A 136 26.31 24.54 9.10
C SER A 136 25.65 23.62 10.15
N THR A 137 25.20 24.20 11.27
CA THR A 137 24.51 23.45 12.34
C THR A 137 23.20 22.78 11.90
N GLU A 138 22.58 23.28 10.83
CA GLU A 138 21.31 22.81 10.28
C GLU A 138 21.44 21.45 9.61
N TRP A 139 22.63 21.08 9.11
CA TRP A 139 22.87 19.81 8.41
C TRP A 139 22.58 18.57 9.25
N ARG A 140 22.47 18.70 10.59
CA ARG A 140 21.99 17.63 11.48
C ARG A 140 20.55 17.19 11.19
N TYR A 141 19.75 18.05 10.57
CA TYR A 141 18.38 17.75 10.15
C TYR A 141 18.30 17.24 8.70
N TYR A 142 19.42 17.28 7.97
CA TYR A 142 19.49 16.79 6.60
C TYR A 142 19.97 15.34 6.57
N TRP A 143 19.41 14.58 5.64
CA TRP A 143 19.88 13.27 5.30
C TRP A 143 19.66 13.03 3.81
N GLN A 144 20.50 12.20 3.22
CA GLN A 144 20.49 11.98 1.78
C GLN A 144 20.16 10.54 1.46
N VAL A 145 19.21 10.34 0.55
CA VAL A 145 18.92 9.05 -0.08
C VAL A 145 19.74 8.97 -1.36
N ASN A 146 20.67 8.03 -1.43
CA ASN A 146 21.39 7.71 -2.65
C ASN A 146 20.61 6.62 -3.40
N MET A 147 20.10 6.97 -4.56
CA MET A 147 19.39 6.03 -5.42
C MET A 147 20.39 5.12 -6.17
N PRO A 148 20.05 3.83 -6.39
CA PRO A 148 20.92 2.91 -7.11
C PRO A 148 21.08 3.30 -8.59
N ALA A 149 22.19 2.89 -9.21
CA ALA A 149 22.53 3.14 -10.62
C ALA A 149 21.45 2.71 -11.63
N SER A 150 20.61 1.75 -11.25
CA SER A 150 19.50 1.25 -12.06
C SER A 150 18.23 2.10 -11.96
N THR A 151 18.29 3.32 -11.41
CA THR A 151 17.14 4.22 -11.43
C THR A 151 17.05 4.83 -12.81
N ASP A 152 16.25 4.17 -13.67
CA ASP A 152 16.17 4.42 -15.10
C ASP A 152 16.01 5.91 -15.40
N ALA A 153 17.05 6.47 -16.03
CA ALA A 153 16.91 7.76 -16.66
C ALA A 153 16.13 7.55 -17.96
N ILE A 154 14.96 8.19 -18.06
CA ILE A 154 14.13 8.06 -19.24
C ILE A 154 14.63 9.07 -20.25
N TRP A 155 14.95 8.57 -21.44
CA TRP A 155 15.37 9.37 -22.56
C TRP A 155 14.15 9.83 -23.34
N MET A 156 14.18 11.08 -23.80
CA MET A 156 13.24 11.54 -24.80
C MET A 156 13.38 10.68 -26.07
N THR A 157 12.25 10.26 -26.60
CA THR A 157 12.12 9.53 -27.86
C THR A 157 11.70 10.47 -28.98
N CYS A 158 11.92 10.10 -30.24
CA CYS A 158 11.48 10.89 -31.40
C CYS A 158 9.95 11.05 -31.51
N THR A 159 9.19 10.34 -30.68
CA THR A 159 7.73 10.41 -30.58
C THR A 159 7.23 11.38 -29.50
N ASP A 160 8.11 11.89 -28.64
CA ASP A 160 7.75 12.82 -27.57
C ASP A 160 7.64 14.27 -28.07
N ASN A 161 6.98 15.14 -27.29
CA ASN A 161 6.86 16.57 -27.61
C ASN A 161 8.24 17.26 -27.55
N CYS A 162 8.47 18.25 -28.41
CA CYS A 162 9.69 19.07 -28.47
C CYS A 162 10.02 19.81 -27.18
N GLU A 163 9.06 19.96 -26.26
CA GLU A 163 9.25 20.58 -24.94
C GLU A 163 9.64 19.56 -23.85
N THR A 164 9.68 18.27 -24.17
CA THR A 164 10.06 17.22 -23.22
C THR A 164 11.56 17.32 -22.92
N PRO A 165 11.98 17.24 -21.64
CA PRO A 165 13.40 17.20 -21.30
C PRO A 165 14.10 16.03 -22.01
N ILE A 166 15.27 16.30 -22.61
CA ILE A 166 16.08 15.30 -23.34
C ILE A 166 16.36 14.05 -22.48
N ARG A 167 16.49 14.28 -21.17
CA ARG A 167 16.59 13.24 -20.16
C ARG A 167 15.91 13.77 -18.91
N TYR A 168 15.05 12.97 -18.31
CA TYR A 168 14.54 13.25 -16.98
C TYR A 168 14.85 12.07 -16.06
N TRP A 169 15.16 12.44 -14.83
CA TRP A 169 15.45 11.54 -13.73
C TRP A 169 14.44 11.82 -12.64
N GLY A 170 14.19 10.84 -11.79
CA GLY A 170 13.28 11.00 -10.67
C GLY A 170 12.24 9.92 -10.67
N ASP A 171 12.27 9.11 -9.62
CA ASP A 171 11.08 8.35 -9.24
C ASP A 171 10.23 9.27 -8.36
N THR A 172 9.33 10.02 -8.98
CA THR A 172 8.44 10.97 -8.29
C THR A 172 7.60 10.28 -7.23
N VAL A 173 7.32 8.98 -7.38
CA VAL A 173 6.61 8.17 -6.39
C VAL A 173 7.49 7.98 -5.17
N ALA A 174 8.74 7.55 -5.34
CA ALA A 174 9.66 7.31 -4.24
C ALA A 174 9.99 8.59 -3.46
N GLU A 175 10.24 9.69 -4.15
CA GLU A 175 10.48 10.98 -3.50
C GLU A 175 9.28 11.44 -2.69
N CYS A 176 8.09 11.39 -3.26
CA CYS A 176 6.87 11.81 -2.60
C CYS A 176 6.56 10.95 -1.37
N VAL A 177 6.68 9.62 -1.47
CA VAL A 177 6.44 8.73 -0.33
C VAL A 177 7.43 8.99 0.79
N ILE A 178 8.72 9.13 0.49
CA ILE A 178 9.74 9.35 1.52
C ILE A 178 9.59 10.73 2.17
N ASN A 179 9.29 11.78 1.40
CA ASN A 179 9.00 13.11 1.95
C ASN A 179 7.76 13.11 2.86
N LYS A 180 6.78 12.24 2.59
CA LYS A 180 5.59 12.10 3.44
C LYS A 180 5.86 11.33 4.73
N LEU A 181 6.82 10.41 4.70
CA LEU A 181 7.20 9.59 5.86
C LEU A 181 8.29 10.23 6.72
N CYS A 182 9.05 11.19 6.19
CA CYS A 182 10.08 11.86 6.97
C CYS A 182 9.45 12.78 8.02
N PRO A 183 10.07 12.92 9.22
CA PRO A 183 9.63 13.89 10.20
C PRO A 183 9.65 15.31 9.61
N SER A 184 8.66 16.12 9.96
CA SER A 184 8.48 17.48 9.43
C SER A 184 9.65 18.44 9.72
N HIS A 185 10.50 18.12 10.70
CA HIS A 185 11.68 18.90 11.07
C HIS A 185 12.97 18.43 10.38
N THR A 186 12.89 17.42 9.50
CA THR A 186 14.03 16.90 8.74
C THR A 186 13.86 17.16 7.25
N TYR A 187 14.98 17.21 6.54
CA TYR A 187 15.03 17.46 5.12
C TYR A 187 15.72 16.31 4.39
N VAL A 188 15.07 15.78 3.36
CA VAL A 188 15.61 14.69 2.55
C VAL A 188 16.19 15.24 1.26
N ILE A 189 17.41 14.82 0.93
CA ILE A 189 18.04 15.09 -0.36
C ILE A 189 18.06 13.79 -1.15
N PHE A 190 17.53 13.82 -2.37
CA PHE A 190 17.59 12.66 -3.28
C PHE A 190 18.76 12.84 -4.23
N LYS A 191 19.71 11.89 -4.18
CA LYS A 191 20.86 11.84 -5.08
C LYS A 191 20.66 10.73 -6.09
N TYR A 192 20.56 11.11 -7.36
CA TYR A 192 20.59 10.22 -8.49
C TYR A 192 22.02 10.09 -9.03
N PRO A 193 22.39 8.93 -9.60
CA PRO A 193 23.69 8.69 -10.20
C PRO A 193 23.88 9.38 -11.56
#